data_AF-A0A9E0FMP5-F1
#
_entry.id   AF-A0A9E0FMP5-F1
#
_cell.length_a   1.000
_cell.length_b   1.000
_cell.length_c   1.000
_cell.angle_alpha   90.00
_cell.angle_beta   90.00
_cell.angle_gamma   90.00
#
_symmetry.space_group_name_H-M   'P 1'
#
loop_
_entity.id
_entity.type
_entity.pdbx_description
1 polymer ?
#
loop_
_entity_poly.entity_id
_entity_poly.type
_entity_poly.pdbx_seq_one_letter_code
_entity_poly.pdbx_strand_id
1 'polypeptide(L)'
;MQIKEFKEKEVDVKDKSLSNKVYFAVGGIVLAVILIVAVFIKVNEFDIRDYIKPVYTGADGYASVTFVVDEDALSNKLLGKKADDDKKYYVRKFIESINVYTTDTDIKNGDKVHCEIEFNDTYADNAGVDINKKQYTYKAKGINAGAKIDIYSGVDVTFSGISPDARVIIDNDWDDDYLKTLTFTADKASSIKLNDSIKVSCDVSYEDMARHGILAKACEMTYTADKLAAYCDDYTKVNKDVMADIYKEIKETITKETEDATYRMLYVATGNTDYLYHLNEENVSDVNIDAAYFLKALAAGQEADNYIIVQASAVVSDNESSEPVSYVFRYANAYITVDGDFNVGHDNQNKRFICGTDRGVLYEEYIGALSDNYSIDRIDNN
;
A
#
# COMPACT_ATOMS: atom_id res chain seq x y z
N MET A 1 -68.60 -35.19 -23.84
CA MET A 1 -67.34 -35.57 -23.15
C MET A 1 -67.09 -37.05 -23.42
N GLN A 2 -65.84 -37.48 -23.66
CA GLN A 2 -65.44 -38.87 -24.04
C GLN A 2 -65.91 -39.25 -25.48
N ILE A 3 -65.05 -39.35 -26.51
CA ILE A 3 -63.84 -40.16 -26.80
C ILE A 3 -64.15 -41.67 -26.99
N LYS A 4 -64.10 -42.16 -28.25
CA LYS A 4 -63.20 -43.24 -28.76
C LYS A 4 -63.71 -43.90 -30.05
N GLU A 5 -62.81 -44.03 -31.04
CA GLU A 5 -62.58 -45.17 -31.96
C GLU A 5 -61.29 -44.82 -32.74
N PHE A 6 -60.15 -45.55 -32.77
CA PHE A 6 -59.88 -46.97 -33.10
C PHE A 6 -60.52 -47.36 -34.45
N LYS A 7 -59.81 -47.88 -35.46
CA LYS A 7 -58.41 -48.36 -35.58
C LYS A 7 -58.15 -48.69 -37.07
N GLU A 8 -56.96 -48.51 -37.62
CA GLU A 8 -56.56 -49.26 -38.83
C GLU A 8 -55.03 -49.45 -38.90
N LYS A 9 -54.55 -50.54 -39.53
CA LYS A 9 -53.15 -50.98 -39.47
C LYS A 9 -52.76 -51.84 -40.70
N GLU A 10 -51.62 -51.48 -41.32
CA GLU A 10 -50.83 -52.28 -42.29
C GLU A 10 -51.52 -52.60 -43.65
N VAL A 11 -50.83 -52.83 -44.78
CA VAL A 11 -49.53 -53.48 -45.07
C VAL A 11 -48.78 -52.77 -46.22
N ASP A 12 -47.46 -53.01 -46.35
CA ASP A 12 -46.51 -52.38 -47.30
C ASP A 12 -45.79 -53.40 -48.23
N VAL A 13 -45.11 -52.87 -49.28
CA VAL A 13 -44.02 -53.42 -50.13
C VAL A 13 -44.32 -54.50 -51.20
N LYS A 14 -44.04 -54.20 -52.51
CA LYS A 14 -42.96 -54.83 -53.34
C LYS A 14 -42.85 -54.39 -54.82
N ASP A 15 -41.89 -53.49 -55.05
CA ASP A 15 -40.75 -53.53 -56.02
C ASP A 15 -40.78 -54.44 -57.29
N LYS A 16 -40.44 -53.84 -58.46
CA LYS A 16 -39.61 -54.48 -59.51
C LYS A 16 -39.06 -53.49 -60.56
N SER A 17 -37.74 -53.60 -60.84
CA SER A 17 -36.92 -52.72 -61.69
C SER A 17 -36.78 -53.12 -63.17
N LEU A 18 -36.37 -52.18 -64.07
CA LEU A 18 -35.45 -52.39 -65.22
C LEU A 18 -34.98 -51.04 -65.87
N SER A 19 -34.03 -50.98 -66.82
CA SER A 19 -32.57 -50.99 -66.53
C SER A 19 -31.68 -50.12 -67.48
N ASN A 20 -31.35 -48.88 -67.08
CA ASN A 20 -29.96 -48.42 -66.86
C ASN A 20 -28.84 -48.61 -67.91
N LYS A 21 -29.06 -48.74 -69.24
CA LYS A 21 -27.93 -48.85 -70.21
C LYS A 21 -27.81 -47.85 -71.36
N VAL A 22 -28.75 -46.92 -71.56
CA VAL A 22 -28.68 -45.96 -72.70
C VAL A 22 -28.37 -44.51 -72.28
N TYR A 23 -28.61 -44.13 -71.01
CA TYR A 23 -28.35 -42.78 -70.51
C TYR A 23 -26.88 -42.48 -70.14
N PHE A 24 -26.03 -43.51 -70.02
CA PHE A 24 -24.71 -43.38 -69.39
C PHE A 24 -23.61 -42.69 -70.22
N ALA A 25 -23.77 -42.55 -71.55
CA ALA A 25 -22.75 -41.93 -72.40
C ALA A 25 -22.85 -40.38 -72.47
N VAL A 26 -24.07 -39.82 -72.43
CA VAL A 26 -24.30 -38.38 -72.57
C VAL A 26 -24.59 -37.71 -71.22
N GLY A 27 -25.28 -38.42 -70.30
CA GLY A 27 -25.48 -37.95 -68.93
C GLY A 27 -24.21 -37.87 -68.11
N GLY A 28 -23.22 -38.75 -68.38
CA GLY A 28 -21.97 -38.83 -67.64
C GLY A 28 -21.09 -37.57 -67.76
N ILE A 29 -21.03 -36.93 -68.94
CA ILE A 29 -20.20 -35.74 -69.15
C ILE A 29 -20.84 -34.51 -68.52
N VAL A 30 -22.17 -34.35 -68.61
CA VAL A 30 -22.88 -33.22 -67.98
C VAL A 30 -22.86 -33.35 -66.45
N LEU A 31 -23.05 -34.54 -65.90
CA LEU A 31 -22.89 -34.76 -64.45
C LEU A 31 -21.44 -34.64 -63.99
N ALA A 32 -20.44 -35.02 -64.79
CA ALA A 32 -19.04 -34.81 -64.45
C ALA A 32 -18.65 -33.32 -64.48
N VAL A 33 -19.19 -32.53 -65.42
CA VAL A 33 -18.95 -31.07 -65.44
C VAL A 33 -19.74 -30.36 -64.35
N ILE A 34 -20.99 -30.75 -64.06
CA ILE A 34 -21.75 -30.21 -62.92
C ILE A 34 -21.12 -30.63 -61.58
N LEU A 35 -20.56 -31.85 -61.47
CA LEU A 35 -19.78 -32.24 -60.30
C LEU A 35 -18.43 -31.54 -60.26
N ILE A 36 -17.74 -31.26 -61.36
CA ILE A 36 -16.51 -30.45 -61.31
C ILE A 36 -16.84 -29.02 -60.92
N VAL A 37 -17.95 -28.42 -61.41
CA VAL A 37 -18.39 -27.08 -61.00
C VAL A 37 -18.90 -27.07 -59.55
N ALA A 38 -19.64 -28.08 -59.09
CA ALA A 38 -20.14 -28.15 -57.71
C ALA A 38 -19.08 -28.62 -56.68
N VAL A 39 -18.07 -29.39 -57.10
CA VAL A 39 -16.89 -29.73 -56.29
C VAL A 39 -15.89 -28.57 -56.29
N PHE A 40 -15.84 -27.74 -57.34
CA PHE A 40 -15.17 -26.43 -57.28
C PHE A 40 -15.96 -25.38 -56.51
N ILE A 41 -17.27 -25.52 -56.28
CA ILE A 41 -18.05 -24.73 -55.29
C ILE A 41 -17.98 -25.40 -53.89
N LYS A 42 -16.88 -26.11 -53.62
CA LYS A 42 -16.18 -26.04 -52.33
C LYS A 42 -14.82 -25.36 -52.51
N VAL A 43 -14.82 -24.15 -53.10
CA VAL A 43 -13.74 -23.19 -52.84
C VAL A 43 -13.63 -23.07 -51.33
N ASN A 44 -12.42 -23.17 -50.78
CA ASN A 44 -12.15 -22.94 -49.36
C ASN A 44 -12.98 -21.75 -48.85
N GLU A 45 -13.97 -22.00 -48.00
CA GLU A 45 -14.74 -20.94 -47.35
C GLU A 45 -13.72 -20.14 -46.52
N PHE A 46 -13.38 -18.94 -47.00
CA PHE A 46 -12.38 -18.10 -46.37
C PHE A 46 -13.06 -17.38 -45.22
N ASP A 47 -12.76 -17.83 -44.01
CA ASP A 47 -13.23 -17.19 -42.79
C ASP A 47 -12.03 -16.54 -42.10
N ILE A 48 -12.01 -15.21 -42.05
CA ILE A 48 -11.00 -14.44 -41.33
C ILE A 48 -10.91 -14.84 -39.85
N ARG A 49 -12.01 -15.34 -39.27
CA ARG A 49 -12.10 -15.76 -37.86
C ARG A 49 -11.20 -16.95 -37.53
N ASP A 50 -10.86 -17.79 -38.51
CA ASP A 50 -9.91 -18.90 -38.31
C ASP A 50 -8.47 -18.40 -38.05
N TYR A 51 -8.18 -17.13 -38.36
CA TYR A 51 -6.88 -16.48 -38.22
C TYR A 51 -6.87 -15.44 -37.09
N ILE A 52 -7.96 -15.30 -36.32
CA ILE A 52 -8.07 -14.36 -35.20
C ILE A 52 -8.08 -15.14 -33.89
N LYS A 53 -7.12 -14.86 -33.00
CA LYS A 53 -6.99 -15.50 -31.69
C LYS A 53 -7.29 -14.51 -30.56
N PRO A 54 -8.28 -14.76 -29.69
CA PRO A 54 -8.49 -13.94 -28.51
C PRO A 54 -7.37 -14.20 -27.49
N VAL A 55 -6.85 -13.13 -26.90
CA VAL A 55 -5.89 -13.14 -25.79
C VAL A 55 -6.52 -12.38 -24.63
N TYR A 56 -6.68 -13.06 -23.49
CA TYR A 56 -7.35 -12.49 -22.32
C TYR A 56 -6.36 -11.93 -21.31
N THR A 57 -6.72 -10.80 -20.71
CA THR A 57 -6.01 -10.22 -19.56
C THR A 57 -7.00 -10.04 -18.42
N GLY A 58 -6.63 -10.50 -17.22
CA GLY A 58 -7.50 -10.49 -16.03
C GLY A 58 -8.08 -11.85 -15.66
N ALA A 59 -8.81 -11.87 -14.55
CA ALA A 59 -9.45 -13.05 -14.00
C ALA A 59 -10.82 -13.35 -14.64
N ASP A 60 -11.29 -14.59 -14.48
CA ASP A 60 -12.57 -15.07 -14.99
C ASP A 60 -13.75 -14.26 -14.40
N GLY A 61 -14.44 -13.50 -15.26
CA GLY A 61 -15.49 -12.54 -14.85
C GLY A 61 -15.03 -11.11 -14.65
N TYR A 62 -13.76 -10.82 -14.94
CA TYR A 62 -13.13 -9.49 -14.91
C TYR A 62 -12.19 -9.29 -16.11
N ALA A 63 -12.20 -10.21 -17.07
CA ALA A 63 -11.22 -10.21 -18.15
C ALA A 63 -11.60 -9.23 -19.27
N SER A 64 -10.59 -8.56 -19.81
CA SER A 64 -10.63 -7.94 -21.13
C SER A 64 -10.06 -8.89 -22.18
N VAL A 65 -10.36 -8.64 -23.45
CA VAL A 65 -9.82 -9.41 -24.58
C VAL A 65 -9.21 -8.49 -25.63
N THR A 66 -8.00 -8.83 -26.05
CA THR A 66 -7.39 -8.33 -27.28
C THR A 66 -7.38 -9.44 -28.33
N PHE A 67 -7.31 -9.07 -29.60
CA PHE A 67 -7.37 -10.02 -30.71
C PHE A 67 -6.06 -9.97 -31.49
N VAL A 68 -5.40 -11.12 -31.61
CA VAL A 68 -4.15 -11.27 -32.36
C VAL A 68 -4.46 -11.95 -33.68
N VAL A 69 -4.08 -11.30 -34.78
CA VAL A 69 -4.16 -11.88 -36.13
C VAL A 69 -2.94 -12.76 -36.37
N ASP A 70 -3.17 -13.98 -36.85
CA ASP A 70 -2.12 -14.89 -37.31
C ASP A 70 -1.67 -14.47 -38.71
N GLU A 71 -0.87 -13.40 -38.78
CA GLU A 71 -0.47 -12.74 -40.02
C GLU A 71 0.19 -13.72 -41.00
N ASP A 72 1.03 -14.63 -40.51
CA ASP A 72 1.71 -15.63 -41.34
C ASP A 72 0.72 -16.64 -41.92
N ALA A 73 -0.16 -17.24 -41.12
CA ALA A 73 -1.14 -18.19 -41.64
C ALA A 73 -2.12 -17.52 -42.61
N LEU A 74 -2.53 -16.29 -42.31
CA LEU A 74 -3.44 -15.50 -43.14
C LEU A 74 -2.78 -15.09 -44.47
N SER A 75 -1.55 -14.57 -44.43
CA SER A 75 -0.75 -14.23 -45.61
C SER A 75 -0.54 -15.46 -46.52
N ASN A 76 -0.11 -16.58 -45.95
CA ASN A 76 0.06 -17.84 -46.70
C ASN A 76 -1.25 -18.33 -47.34
N LYS A 77 -2.39 -18.19 -46.64
CA LYS A 77 -3.72 -18.52 -47.18
C LYS A 77 -4.10 -17.63 -48.37
N LEU A 78 -3.85 -16.34 -48.27
CA LEU A 78 -4.28 -15.34 -49.26
C LEU A 78 -3.38 -15.29 -50.50
N LEU A 79 -2.06 -15.47 -50.34
CA LEU A 79 -1.11 -15.49 -51.46
C LEU A 79 -1.22 -16.78 -52.29
N GLY A 80 -1.32 -17.94 -51.63
CA GLY A 80 -1.34 -19.23 -52.30
C GLY A 80 -0.03 -19.57 -53.03
N LYS A 81 -0.10 -20.46 -54.03
CA LYS A 81 1.11 -21.02 -54.69
C LYS A 81 1.74 -20.14 -55.77
N LYS A 82 1.09 -19.06 -56.18
CA LYS A 82 1.57 -18.09 -57.19
C LYS A 82 0.96 -16.71 -56.89
N ALA A 83 1.80 -15.78 -56.44
CA ALA A 83 1.44 -14.38 -56.24
C ALA A 83 2.51 -13.49 -56.88
N ASP A 84 2.07 -12.50 -57.65
CA ASP A 84 2.88 -11.36 -58.09
C ASP A 84 3.18 -10.41 -56.92
N ASP A 85 4.00 -9.39 -57.18
CA ASP A 85 4.46 -8.47 -56.14
C ASP A 85 3.38 -7.45 -55.72
N ASP A 86 2.47 -7.08 -56.63
CA ASP A 86 1.32 -6.23 -56.33
C ASP A 86 0.38 -6.93 -55.34
N LYS A 87 0.03 -8.19 -55.60
CA LYS A 87 -0.79 -8.98 -54.67
C LYS A 87 -0.11 -9.17 -53.32
N LYS A 88 1.22 -9.35 -53.26
CA LYS A 88 1.96 -9.39 -51.98
C LYS A 88 1.83 -8.09 -51.20
N TYR A 89 1.96 -6.95 -51.88
CA TYR A 89 1.78 -5.64 -51.26
C TYR A 89 0.36 -5.48 -50.70
N TYR A 90 -0.68 -5.77 -51.49
CA TYR A 90 -2.07 -5.61 -51.05
C TYR A 90 -2.47 -6.58 -49.95
N VAL A 91 -2.07 -7.86 -50.01
CA VAL A 91 -2.33 -8.83 -48.92
C VAL A 91 -1.67 -8.36 -47.62
N ARG A 92 -0.41 -7.91 -47.66
CA ARG A 92 0.27 -7.37 -46.48
C ARG A 92 -0.45 -6.14 -45.93
N LYS A 93 -0.80 -5.17 -46.78
CA LYS A 93 -1.47 -3.92 -46.37
C LYS A 93 -2.90 -4.15 -45.87
N PHE A 94 -3.59 -5.15 -46.41
CA PHE A 94 -4.85 -5.62 -45.89
C PHE A 94 -4.68 -6.16 -44.47
N ILE A 95 -3.74 -7.08 -44.25
CA ILE A 95 -3.47 -7.67 -42.92
C ILE A 95 -3.10 -6.59 -41.89
N GLU A 96 -2.15 -5.68 -42.24
CA GLU A 96 -1.76 -4.53 -41.41
C GLU A 96 -2.94 -3.56 -41.10
N SER A 97 -4.06 -3.67 -41.81
CA SER A 97 -5.26 -2.84 -41.58
C SER A 97 -6.35 -3.52 -40.75
N ILE A 98 -6.23 -4.82 -40.45
CA ILE A 98 -7.24 -5.55 -39.68
C ILE A 98 -7.20 -5.09 -38.22
N ASN A 99 -8.28 -4.48 -37.77
CA ASN A 99 -8.55 -4.19 -36.37
C ASN A 99 -9.75 -5.03 -35.93
N VAL A 100 -9.60 -5.79 -34.84
CA VAL A 100 -10.70 -6.58 -34.26
C VAL A 100 -10.84 -6.17 -32.81
N TYR A 101 -12.05 -5.77 -32.41
CA TYR A 101 -12.32 -5.29 -31.07
C TYR A 101 -13.69 -5.75 -30.55
N THR A 102 -13.91 -5.51 -29.27
CA THR A 102 -15.20 -5.65 -28.60
C THR A 102 -15.37 -4.51 -27.61
N THR A 103 -16.62 -4.16 -27.31
CA THR A 103 -16.99 -3.30 -26.16
C THR A 103 -17.41 -4.11 -24.94
N ASP A 104 -17.45 -5.45 -25.05
CA ASP A 104 -17.80 -6.32 -23.93
C ASP A 104 -16.67 -6.29 -22.89
N THR A 105 -17.05 -6.14 -21.62
CA THR A 105 -16.15 -6.00 -20.47
C THR A 105 -16.48 -7.07 -19.43
N ASP A 106 -15.56 -7.27 -18.47
CA ASP A 106 -15.71 -8.20 -17.35
C ASP A 106 -16.11 -9.63 -17.80
N ILE A 107 -15.45 -10.10 -18.86
CA ILE A 107 -15.79 -11.33 -19.60
C ILE A 107 -15.47 -12.57 -18.75
N LYS A 108 -16.35 -13.58 -18.75
CA LYS A 108 -16.08 -14.92 -18.18
C LYS A 108 -16.12 -16.07 -19.18
N ASN A 109 -15.53 -17.18 -18.77
CA ASN A 109 -15.56 -18.47 -19.47
C ASN A 109 -17.01 -18.88 -19.75
N GLY A 110 -17.34 -18.94 -21.03
CA GLY A 110 -18.63 -19.36 -21.53
C GLY A 110 -19.57 -18.23 -21.98
N ASP A 111 -19.21 -16.97 -21.77
CA ASP A 111 -19.94 -15.83 -22.33
C ASP A 111 -19.89 -15.81 -23.86
N LYS A 112 -20.86 -15.12 -24.47
CA LYS A 112 -20.84 -14.80 -25.90
C LYS A 112 -20.31 -13.38 -26.08
N VAL A 113 -19.11 -13.27 -26.62
CA VAL A 113 -18.45 -11.98 -26.86
C VAL A 113 -18.79 -11.49 -28.27
N HIS A 114 -19.18 -10.22 -28.38
CA HIS A 114 -19.56 -9.55 -29.62
C HIS A 114 -18.35 -8.83 -30.22
N CYS A 115 -17.93 -9.24 -31.41
CA CYS A 115 -16.70 -8.77 -32.05
C CYS A 115 -17.04 -7.99 -33.31
N GLU A 116 -16.36 -6.87 -33.52
CA GLU A 116 -16.39 -6.09 -34.76
C GLU A 116 -15.02 -6.20 -35.44
N ILE A 117 -15.02 -6.26 -36.77
CA ILE A 117 -13.84 -6.34 -37.63
C ILE A 117 -13.86 -5.12 -38.55
N GLU A 118 -12.87 -4.24 -38.35
CA GLU A 118 -12.54 -3.16 -39.26
C GLU A 118 -11.33 -3.54 -40.11
N PHE A 119 -11.30 -3.05 -41.35
CA PHE A 119 -10.17 -3.16 -42.26
C PHE A 119 -10.31 -2.13 -43.38
N ASN A 120 -9.23 -1.89 -44.13
CA ASN A 120 -9.27 -1.03 -45.29
C ASN A 120 -9.87 -1.80 -46.50
N ASP A 121 -11.10 -1.44 -46.89
CA ASP A 121 -11.81 -2.09 -48.00
C ASP A 121 -11.01 -2.05 -49.32
N THR A 122 -10.30 -0.96 -49.63
CA THR A 122 -9.46 -0.88 -50.84
C THR A 122 -8.30 -1.89 -50.83
N TYR A 123 -7.70 -2.17 -49.67
CA TYR A 123 -6.68 -3.21 -49.59
C TYR A 123 -7.29 -4.62 -49.64
N ALA A 124 -8.48 -4.83 -49.08
CA ALA A 124 -9.21 -6.10 -49.19
C ALA A 124 -9.56 -6.42 -50.65
N ASP A 125 -10.16 -5.46 -51.36
CA ASP A 125 -10.54 -5.58 -52.78
C ASP A 125 -9.34 -5.95 -53.66
N ASN A 126 -8.23 -5.21 -53.54
CA ASN A 126 -7.02 -5.46 -54.33
C ASN A 126 -6.25 -6.72 -53.89
N ALA A 127 -6.44 -7.20 -52.66
CA ALA A 127 -5.96 -8.51 -52.22
C ALA A 127 -6.84 -9.68 -52.75
N GLY A 128 -8.03 -9.38 -53.27
CA GLY A 128 -9.03 -10.37 -53.68
C GLY A 128 -9.76 -11.01 -52.50
N VAL A 129 -9.98 -10.26 -51.44
CA VAL A 129 -10.58 -10.72 -50.16
C VAL A 129 -11.96 -10.11 -49.98
N ASP A 130 -12.97 -10.98 -49.86
CA ASP A 130 -14.36 -10.59 -49.55
C ASP A 130 -14.74 -11.06 -48.14
N ILE A 131 -15.03 -10.11 -47.24
CA ILE A 131 -15.48 -10.37 -45.87
C ILE A 131 -16.91 -9.87 -45.70
N ASN A 132 -17.85 -10.77 -46.03
CA ASN A 132 -19.29 -10.56 -45.93
C ASN A 132 -19.82 -10.40 -44.48
N LYS A 133 -18.99 -10.61 -43.45
CA LYS A 133 -19.38 -10.54 -42.03
C LYS A 133 -18.34 -9.77 -41.20
N LYS A 134 -18.50 -8.44 -41.15
CA LYS A 134 -17.70 -7.54 -40.30
C LYS A 134 -18.06 -7.62 -38.80
N GLN A 135 -19.09 -8.39 -38.43
CA GLN A 135 -19.48 -8.64 -37.03
C GLN A 135 -19.65 -10.15 -36.81
N TYR A 136 -19.22 -10.64 -35.64
CA TYR A 136 -19.45 -12.03 -35.22
C TYR A 136 -19.56 -12.16 -33.70
N THR A 137 -20.03 -13.32 -33.24
CA THR A 137 -19.93 -13.72 -31.84
C THR A 137 -19.13 -15.01 -31.72
N TYR A 138 -18.42 -15.17 -30.62
CA TYR A 138 -17.79 -16.43 -30.23
C TYR A 138 -18.00 -16.70 -28.74
N LYS A 139 -17.81 -17.96 -28.32
CA LYS A 139 -17.94 -18.37 -26.92
C LYS A 139 -16.57 -18.27 -26.24
N ALA A 140 -16.43 -17.38 -25.25
CA ALA A 140 -15.19 -17.18 -24.51
C ALA A 140 -14.75 -18.45 -23.78
N LYS A 141 -13.44 -18.75 -23.81
CA LYS A 141 -12.84 -19.96 -23.23
C LYS A 141 -11.36 -19.76 -22.93
N GLY A 142 -10.88 -20.35 -21.84
CA GLY A 142 -9.46 -20.32 -21.48
C GLY A 142 -9.06 -19.05 -20.72
N ILE A 143 -10.02 -18.29 -20.21
CA ILE A 143 -9.74 -17.18 -19.29
C ILE A 143 -9.20 -17.77 -17.99
N ASN A 144 -8.15 -17.16 -17.44
CA ASN A 144 -7.51 -17.60 -16.20
C ASN A 144 -8.45 -17.34 -15.02
N ALA A 145 -8.54 -18.28 -14.06
CA ALA A 145 -9.37 -18.13 -12.87
C ALA A 145 -8.91 -17.02 -11.91
N GLY A 146 -7.69 -16.48 -12.09
CA GLY A 146 -7.08 -15.47 -11.23
C GLY A 146 -6.37 -16.08 -10.01
N ALA A 147 -5.36 -15.37 -9.51
CA ALA A 147 -4.62 -15.74 -8.31
C ALA A 147 -5.33 -15.20 -7.06
N LYS A 148 -5.61 -16.05 -6.07
CA LYS A 148 -6.18 -15.61 -4.78
C LYS A 148 -5.07 -15.16 -3.85
N ILE A 149 -4.92 -13.85 -3.66
CA ILE A 149 -3.79 -13.25 -2.93
C ILE A 149 -4.28 -12.55 -1.66
N ASP A 150 -3.50 -12.68 -0.61
CA ASP A 150 -3.65 -11.90 0.61
C ASP A 150 -2.80 -10.63 0.50
N ILE A 151 -3.36 -9.55 -0.05
CA ILE A 151 -2.57 -8.36 -0.39
C ILE A 151 -1.90 -7.72 0.82
N TYR A 152 -2.42 -7.96 2.03
CA TYR A 152 -1.85 -7.48 3.30
C TYR A 152 -0.68 -8.34 3.82
N SER A 153 -0.39 -9.50 3.22
CA SER A 153 0.73 -10.35 3.67
C SER A 153 2.13 -9.82 3.29
N GLY A 154 2.20 -8.80 2.45
CA GLY A 154 3.41 -8.04 2.10
C GLY A 154 3.29 -6.55 2.46
N VAL A 155 2.48 -6.21 3.48
CA VAL A 155 2.34 -4.84 3.98
C VAL A 155 2.70 -4.83 5.46
N ASP A 156 3.75 -4.08 5.84
CA ASP A 156 4.02 -3.82 7.26
C ASP A 156 3.21 -2.62 7.74
N VAL A 157 2.71 -2.71 8.98
CA VAL A 157 1.92 -1.65 9.62
C VAL A 157 2.46 -1.43 11.02
N THR A 158 3.29 -0.40 11.16
CA THR A 158 3.99 -0.06 12.40
C THR A 158 3.41 1.21 13.01
N PHE A 159 3.19 1.20 14.33
CA PHE A 159 2.79 2.39 15.09
C PHE A 159 4.00 3.02 15.77
N SER A 160 4.16 4.33 15.62
CA SER A 160 5.34 5.08 16.09
C SER A 160 4.94 6.33 16.86
N GLY A 161 5.47 6.48 18.07
CA GLY A 161 5.25 7.62 18.96
C GLY A 161 4.86 7.18 20.37
N ILE A 162 4.37 8.12 21.18
CA ILE A 162 3.85 7.88 22.52
C ILE A 162 2.37 8.23 22.49
N SER A 163 1.49 7.34 22.94
CA SER A 163 0.05 7.57 23.02
C SER A 163 -0.26 8.76 23.95
N PRO A 164 -1.08 9.74 23.51
CA PRO A 164 -2.01 9.68 22.38
C PRO A 164 -1.47 10.20 21.05
N ASP A 165 -0.20 10.60 20.95
CA ASP A 165 0.41 11.29 19.81
C ASP A 165 1.25 10.37 18.91
N ALA A 166 0.83 9.10 18.81
CA ALA A 166 1.40 8.18 17.83
C ALA A 166 0.83 8.39 16.42
N ARG A 167 1.60 7.94 15.42
CA ARG A 167 1.20 7.83 14.01
C ARG A 167 1.32 6.39 13.53
N VAL A 168 0.62 6.07 12.44
CA VAL A 168 0.82 4.83 11.69
C VAL A 168 1.82 5.06 10.57
N ILE A 169 2.62 4.05 10.28
CA ILE A 169 3.53 3.94 9.14
C ILE A 169 3.10 2.66 8.41
N ILE A 170 2.96 2.75 7.09
CA ILE A 170 2.52 1.64 6.24
C ILE A 170 3.53 1.51 5.11
N ASP A 171 4.22 0.37 5.07
CA ASP A 171 5.24 0.07 4.07
C ASP A 171 4.78 -1.14 3.23
N ASN A 172 4.94 -1.05 1.90
CA ASN A 172 4.56 -2.11 0.96
C ASN A 172 5.83 -2.82 0.47
N ASP A 173 6.06 -4.02 0.99
CA ASP A 173 7.26 -4.84 0.78
C ASP A 173 7.04 -5.96 -0.27
N TRP A 174 6.00 -5.86 -1.10
CA TRP A 174 5.81 -6.81 -2.21
C TRP A 174 6.92 -6.69 -3.27
N ASP A 175 7.49 -7.82 -3.69
CA ASP A 175 8.42 -7.87 -4.83
C ASP A 175 7.70 -7.85 -6.20
N ASP A 176 6.45 -8.33 -6.25
CA ASP A 176 5.66 -8.50 -7.48
C ASP A 176 5.41 -7.16 -8.19
N ASP A 177 5.57 -7.16 -9.52
CA ASP A 177 5.56 -5.96 -10.35
C ASP A 177 4.27 -5.13 -10.26
N TYR A 178 3.13 -5.76 -9.94
CA TYR A 178 1.87 -5.06 -9.74
C TYR A 178 1.57 -4.82 -8.26
N LEU A 179 1.74 -5.81 -7.38
CA LEU A 179 1.40 -5.67 -5.95
C LEU A 179 2.21 -4.57 -5.25
N LYS A 180 3.47 -4.36 -5.66
CA LYS A 180 4.31 -3.25 -5.14
C LYS A 180 3.86 -1.85 -5.55
N THR A 181 2.94 -1.75 -6.51
CA THR A 181 2.34 -0.47 -6.95
C THR A 181 1.05 -0.12 -6.21
N LEU A 182 0.52 -1.06 -5.41
CA LEU A 182 -0.66 -0.81 -4.59
C LEU A 182 -0.31 0.18 -3.46
N THR A 183 -1.16 1.18 -3.27
CA THR A 183 -1.10 2.10 -2.14
C THR A 183 -2.18 1.79 -1.12
N PHE A 184 -1.89 2.09 0.15
CA PHE A 184 -2.73 1.73 1.28
C PHE A 184 -2.91 2.94 2.21
N THR A 185 -4.16 3.22 2.57
CA THR A 185 -4.54 4.37 3.40
C THR A 185 -5.18 3.91 4.70
N ALA A 186 -4.69 4.43 5.83
CA ALA A 186 -5.34 4.30 7.13
C ALA A 186 -6.50 5.30 7.28
N ASP A 187 -7.59 4.88 7.91
CA ASP A 187 -8.71 5.75 8.32
C ASP A 187 -8.30 6.84 9.34
N LYS A 188 -7.20 6.62 10.07
CA LYS A 188 -6.59 7.57 10.99
C LYS A 188 -5.05 7.47 10.93
N ALA A 189 -4.41 8.54 10.47
CA ALA A 189 -2.95 8.58 10.28
C ALA A 189 -2.15 8.99 11.54
N SER A 190 -2.74 9.79 12.43
CA SER A 190 -2.07 10.42 13.58
C SER A 190 -2.99 10.55 14.80
N SER A 191 -2.42 10.99 15.92
CA SER A 191 -3.10 11.09 17.23
C SER A 191 -3.68 9.73 17.67
N ILE A 192 -2.95 8.66 17.36
CA ILE A 192 -3.29 7.27 17.65
C ILE A 192 -2.97 6.95 19.10
N LYS A 193 -3.92 6.33 19.78
CA LYS A 193 -3.82 5.93 21.18
C LYS A 193 -3.45 4.45 21.31
N LEU A 194 -2.89 4.08 22.45
CA LEU A 194 -2.72 2.70 22.85
C LEU A 194 -4.09 1.97 22.82
N ASN A 195 -4.14 0.84 22.13
CA ASN A 195 -5.34 0.05 21.81
C ASN A 195 -6.36 0.70 20.84
N ASP A 196 -6.04 1.80 20.15
CA ASP A 196 -6.85 2.24 19.01
C ASP A 196 -6.92 1.15 17.93
N SER A 197 -8.09 1.01 17.31
CA SER A 197 -8.31 0.16 16.15
C SER A 197 -8.22 1.01 14.89
N ILE A 198 -7.27 0.70 14.01
CA ILE A 198 -6.94 1.46 12.80
C ILE A 198 -7.23 0.59 11.58
N LYS A 199 -8.05 1.09 10.65
CA LYS A 199 -8.42 0.36 9.44
C LYS A 199 -7.59 0.83 8.26
N VAL A 200 -6.80 -0.07 7.69
CA VAL A 200 -6.02 0.16 6.48
C VAL A 200 -6.78 -0.39 5.28
N SER A 201 -7.01 0.44 4.27
CA SER A 201 -7.70 0.09 3.01
C SER A 201 -6.71 0.12 1.85
N CYS A 202 -6.85 -0.78 0.88
CA CYS A 202 -6.19 -0.63 -0.42
C CYS A 202 -6.90 0.48 -1.21
N ASP A 203 -6.14 1.39 -1.83
CA ASP A 203 -6.73 2.49 -2.62
C ASP A 203 -7.22 2.01 -4.01
N VAL A 204 -6.83 0.80 -4.43
CA VAL A 204 -7.24 0.16 -5.69
C VAL A 204 -8.46 -0.73 -5.45
N SER A 205 -9.43 -0.67 -6.37
CA SER A 205 -10.66 -1.47 -6.29
C SER A 205 -10.40 -2.98 -6.43
N TYR A 206 -11.32 -3.80 -5.90
CA TYR A 206 -11.28 -5.25 -6.10
C TYR A 206 -11.35 -5.61 -7.59
N GLU A 207 -12.20 -4.90 -8.34
CA GLU A 207 -12.42 -5.07 -9.77
C GLU A 207 -11.15 -4.81 -10.59
N ASP A 208 -10.39 -3.76 -10.25
CA ASP A 208 -9.17 -3.41 -10.95
C ASP A 208 -8.03 -4.38 -10.64
N MET A 209 -7.89 -4.81 -9.38
CA MET A 209 -6.99 -5.93 -9.04
C MET A 209 -7.37 -7.22 -9.81
N ALA A 210 -8.67 -7.51 -9.93
CA ALA A 210 -9.16 -8.67 -10.68
C ALA A 210 -8.91 -8.57 -12.19
N ARG A 211 -8.93 -7.35 -12.78
CA ARG A 211 -8.50 -7.08 -14.17
C ARG A 211 -7.00 -7.29 -14.37
N HIS A 212 -6.19 -7.17 -13.33
CA HIS A 212 -4.78 -7.61 -13.30
C HIS A 212 -4.61 -9.10 -12.96
N GLY A 213 -5.70 -9.86 -12.79
CA GLY A 213 -5.67 -11.28 -12.50
C GLY A 213 -5.56 -11.63 -11.01
N ILE A 214 -5.70 -10.65 -10.12
CA ILE A 214 -5.53 -10.81 -8.67
C ILE A 214 -6.89 -10.71 -7.97
N LEU A 215 -7.31 -11.81 -7.36
CA LEU A 215 -8.50 -11.89 -6.52
C LEU A 215 -8.09 -11.68 -5.07
N ALA A 216 -8.10 -10.43 -4.61
CA ALA A 216 -7.73 -10.08 -3.24
C ALA A 216 -8.68 -10.73 -2.22
N LYS A 217 -8.15 -11.34 -1.15
CA LYS A 217 -8.98 -11.94 -0.09
C LYS A 217 -9.81 -10.90 0.67
N ALA A 218 -9.27 -9.70 0.82
CA ALA A 218 -9.88 -8.52 1.45
C ALA A 218 -9.28 -7.25 0.83
N CYS A 219 -10.04 -6.16 0.83
CA CYS A 219 -9.57 -4.82 0.40
C CYS A 219 -9.42 -3.85 1.58
N GLU A 220 -9.73 -4.31 2.80
CA GLU A 220 -9.53 -3.62 4.06
C GLU A 220 -9.05 -4.61 5.13
N MET A 221 -8.18 -4.15 6.03
CA MET A 221 -7.63 -4.90 7.16
C MET A 221 -7.57 -4.00 8.39
N THR A 222 -7.83 -4.54 9.58
CA THR A 222 -7.83 -3.79 10.83
C THR A 222 -6.63 -4.19 11.68
N TYR A 223 -5.89 -3.19 12.16
CA TYR A 223 -4.73 -3.32 13.03
C TYR A 223 -5.02 -2.65 14.37
N THR A 224 -4.57 -3.25 15.47
CA THR A 224 -4.69 -2.65 16.81
C THR A 224 -3.35 -2.08 17.21
N ALA A 225 -3.33 -0.84 17.69
CA ALA A 225 -2.13 -0.18 18.20
C ALA A 225 -1.82 -0.65 19.64
N ASP A 226 -1.58 -1.95 19.81
CA ASP A 226 -1.39 -2.64 21.10
C ASP A 226 0.04 -2.50 21.67
N LYS A 227 1.02 -2.17 20.82
CA LYS A 227 2.44 -1.97 21.18
C LYS A 227 2.86 -0.50 21.08
N LEU A 228 2.18 0.35 21.84
CA LEU A 228 2.55 1.76 21.99
C LEU A 228 2.97 2.07 23.43
N ALA A 229 4.03 2.86 23.57
CA ALA A 229 4.29 3.59 24.81
C ALA A 229 3.12 4.56 25.06
N ALA A 230 2.88 4.93 26.33
CA ALA A 230 1.86 5.91 26.70
C ALA A 230 2.40 6.88 27.75
N TYR A 231 2.02 8.15 27.69
CA TYR A 231 2.43 9.11 28.71
C TYR A 231 1.96 8.66 30.10
N CYS A 232 2.83 8.87 31.10
CA CYS A 232 2.52 8.51 32.47
C CYS A 232 1.35 9.36 32.99
N ASP A 233 0.32 8.75 33.54
CA ASP A 233 -0.89 9.44 34.01
C ASP A 233 -0.93 9.59 35.55
N ASP A 234 0.01 8.98 36.26
CA ASP A 234 0.01 8.80 37.71
C ASP A 234 1.45 8.78 38.26
N TYR A 235 1.78 9.72 39.16
CA TYR A 235 3.11 9.83 39.75
C TYR A 235 3.54 8.57 40.54
N THR A 236 2.59 7.74 41.00
CA THR A 236 2.90 6.50 41.72
C THR A 236 3.56 5.44 40.84
N LYS A 237 3.52 5.61 39.50
CA LYS A 237 4.21 4.77 38.51
C LYS A 237 5.65 5.20 38.24
N VAL A 238 6.11 6.33 38.80
CA VAL A 238 7.50 6.79 38.65
C VAL A 238 8.44 5.75 39.26
N ASN A 239 9.32 5.17 38.44
CA ASN A 239 10.24 4.13 38.85
C ASN A 239 11.42 4.73 39.65
N LYS A 240 11.70 4.18 40.84
CA LYS A 240 12.75 4.66 41.74
C LYS A 240 14.18 4.47 41.21
N ASP A 241 14.43 3.38 40.50
CA ASP A 241 15.76 3.09 39.94
C ASP A 241 16.08 4.09 38.81
N VAL A 242 15.09 4.39 37.96
CA VAL A 242 15.18 5.46 36.94
C VAL A 242 15.40 6.83 37.58
N MET A 243 14.73 7.13 38.70
CA MET A 243 14.98 8.37 39.44
C MET A 243 16.39 8.39 40.07
N ALA A 244 16.90 7.26 40.54
CA ALA A 244 18.26 7.16 41.08
C ALA A 244 19.33 7.39 40.00
N ASP A 245 19.11 6.87 38.78
CA ASP A 245 19.96 7.15 37.62
C ASP A 245 19.89 8.64 37.23
N ILE A 246 18.71 9.25 37.16
CA ILE A 246 18.53 10.70 36.95
C ILE A 246 19.28 11.52 38.01
N TYR A 247 19.17 11.16 39.29
CA TYR A 247 19.87 11.84 40.39
C TYR A 247 21.39 11.72 40.29
N LYS A 248 21.90 10.63 39.72
CA LYS A 248 23.32 10.46 39.43
C LYS A 248 23.73 11.33 38.22
N GLU A 249 22.98 11.28 37.13
CA GLU A 249 23.14 12.10 35.92
C GLU A 249 23.30 13.59 36.29
N ILE A 250 22.40 14.10 37.13
CA ILE A 250 22.39 15.49 37.61
C ILE A 250 23.69 15.86 38.33
N LYS A 251 24.17 15.01 39.26
CA LYS A 251 25.40 15.27 40.01
C LYS A 251 26.63 15.26 39.11
N GLU A 252 26.67 14.33 38.15
CA GLU A 252 27.75 14.25 37.16
C GLU A 252 27.76 15.49 36.26
N THR A 253 26.60 16.01 35.82
CA THR A 253 26.53 17.26 35.03
C THR A 253 26.88 18.50 35.84
N ILE A 254 26.38 18.68 37.06
CA ILE A 254 26.76 19.83 37.90
C ILE A 254 28.29 19.88 38.06
N THR A 255 28.91 18.74 38.33
CA THR A 255 30.37 18.62 38.46
C THR A 255 31.07 18.97 37.14
N LYS A 256 30.67 18.32 36.05
CA LYS A 256 31.30 18.51 34.73
C LYS A 256 31.19 19.93 34.19
N GLU A 257 30.03 20.59 34.32
CA GLU A 257 29.84 21.95 33.80
C GLU A 257 30.47 23.02 34.72
N THR A 258 30.71 22.70 35.99
CA THR A 258 31.50 23.58 36.89
C THR A 258 33.00 23.45 36.61
N GLU A 259 33.50 22.23 36.37
CA GLU A 259 34.91 21.99 36.05
C GLU A 259 35.29 22.37 34.59
N ASP A 260 34.32 22.65 33.72
CA ASP A 260 34.59 23.12 32.34
C ASP A 260 35.08 24.57 32.37
N ALA A 261 36.39 24.76 32.24
CA ALA A 261 37.04 26.08 32.20
C ALA A 261 36.59 27.01 31.03
N THR A 262 35.67 26.58 30.16
CA THR A 262 34.98 27.46 29.17
C THR A 262 33.60 27.94 29.63
N TYR A 263 33.01 27.30 30.62
CA TYR A 263 31.77 27.68 31.31
C TYR A 263 32.13 28.42 32.61
N ARG A 264 31.34 29.42 33.04
CA ARG A 264 31.56 30.17 34.29
C ARG A 264 30.34 30.05 35.18
N MET A 265 30.25 28.97 35.95
CA MET A 265 29.08 28.64 36.78
C MET A 265 28.81 29.73 37.82
N LEU A 266 29.84 30.32 38.46
CA LEU A 266 29.66 31.41 39.42
C LEU A 266 29.04 32.65 38.77
N TYR A 267 29.52 33.04 37.58
CA TYR A 267 28.93 34.14 36.82
C TYR A 267 27.48 33.85 36.41
N VAL A 268 27.20 32.64 35.88
CA VAL A 268 25.86 32.26 35.41
C VAL A 268 24.86 32.19 36.56
N ALA A 269 25.24 31.64 37.71
CA ALA A 269 24.38 31.49 38.88
C ALA A 269 24.13 32.80 39.65
N THR A 270 25.11 33.70 39.70
CA THR A 270 24.98 34.96 40.48
C THR A 270 24.57 36.16 39.64
N GLY A 271 24.85 36.13 38.33
CA GLY A 271 24.80 37.30 37.46
C GLY A 271 25.89 38.35 37.76
N ASN A 272 26.78 38.13 38.75
CA ASN A 272 27.78 39.10 39.14
C ASN A 272 28.97 39.09 38.18
N THR A 273 29.16 40.18 37.44
CA THR A 273 30.24 40.34 36.47
C THR A 273 31.65 40.29 37.06
N ASP A 274 31.82 40.42 38.38
CA ASP A 274 33.13 40.32 39.03
C ASP A 274 33.78 38.94 38.78
N TYR A 275 32.98 37.87 38.78
CA TYR A 275 33.41 36.49 38.46
C TYR A 275 33.94 36.31 37.02
N LEU A 276 33.75 37.30 36.13
CA LEU A 276 34.38 37.28 34.79
C LEU A 276 35.87 37.65 34.83
N TYR A 277 36.33 38.28 35.90
CA TYR A 277 37.73 38.69 36.08
C TYR A 277 38.55 37.71 36.93
N HIS A 278 37.89 36.78 37.63
CA HIS A 278 38.54 35.70 38.37
C HIS A 278 39.14 34.65 37.40
N LEU A 279 40.08 33.84 37.91
CA LEU A 279 40.55 32.64 37.22
C LEU A 279 39.40 31.63 37.14
N ASN A 280 39.15 31.09 35.94
CA ASN A 280 38.09 30.09 35.75
C ASN A 280 38.58 28.68 36.13
N GLU A 281 38.93 28.53 37.40
CA GLU A 281 39.30 27.26 38.06
C GLU A 281 38.22 26.90 39.08
N GLU A 282 36.96 26.96 38.62
CA GLU A 282 35.78 26.66 39.43
C GLU A 282 35.72 25.16 39.77
N ASN A 283 35.26 24.84 40.98
CA ASN A 283 35.08 23.49 41.49
C ASN A 283 33.79 23.40 42.31
N VAL A 284 33.28 22.19 42.51
CA VAL A 284 32.02 21.96 43.23
C VAL A 284 32.19 21.04 44.44
N SER A 285 31.49 21.36 45.53
CA SER A 285 31.29 20.47 46.68
C SER A 285 29.80 20.36 47.04
N ASP A 286 29.49 19.42 47.93
CA ASP A 286 28.17 19.29 48.58
C ASP A 286 26.97 19.21 47.60
N VAL A 287 27.12 18.44 46.52
CA VAL A 287 26.07 18.28 45.50
C VAL A 287 24.93 17.40 46.02
N ASN A 288 23.79 18.02 46.30
CA ASN A 288 22.59 17.44 46.90
C ASN A 288 21.40 17.43 45.94
N ILE A 289 20.48 16.49 46.14
CA ILE A 289 19.15 16.49 45.50
C ILE A 289 18.15 16.92 46.58
N ASP A 290 17.48 18.05 46.38
CA ASP A 290 16.65 18.69 47.39
C ASP A 290 15.19 18.23 47.31
N ALA A 291 14.68 18.11 46.08
CA ALA A 291 13.31 17.69 45.79
C ALA A 291 13.17 17.19 44.36
N ALA A 292 12.18 16.35 44.11
CA ALA A 292 11.75 16.00 42.75
C ALA A 292 10.22 16.07 42.65
N TYR A 293 9.74 16.33 41.44
CA TYR A 293 8.34 16.56 41.13
C TYR A 293 7.98 15.88 39.81
N PHE A 294 6.81 15.26 39.79
CA PHE A 294 6.14 14.84 38.57
C PHE A 294 5.11 15.92 38.19
N LEU A 295 5.20 16.43 36.96
CA LEU A 295 4.25 17.39 36.42
C LEU A 295 3.50 16.73 35.27
N LYS A 296 2.17 16.72 35.35
CA LYS A 296 1.30 16.17 34.30
C LYS A 296 0.45 17.24 33.64
N ALA A 297 0.47 17.31 32.32
CA ALA A 297 -0.33 18.28 31.56
C ALA A 297 -1.83 18.10 31.84
N LEU A 298 -2.51 19.22 32.06
CA LEU A 298 -3.96 19.27 32.28
C LEU A 298 -4.77 19.20 30.97
N ALA A 299 -4.11 19.41 29.83
CA ALA A 299 -4.68 19.34 28.48
C ALA A 299 -3.61 18.92 27.47
N ALA A 300 -4.02 18.34 26.33
CA ALA A 300 -3.10 17.99 25.24
C ALA A 300 -2.56 19.25 24.52
N GLY A 301 -1.39 19.11 23.86
CA GLY A 301 -0.78 20.20 23.09
C GLY A 301 0.03 21.20 23.91
N GLN A 302 0.48 20.79 25.10
CA GLN A 302 1.48 21.53 25.89
C GLN A 302 2.89 21.34 25.29
N GLU A 303 3.88 22.06 25.83
CA GLU A 303 5.29 21.94 25.42
C GLU A 303 5.85 20.52 25.59
N ALA A 304 5.43 19.82 26.65
CA ALA A 304 5.59 18.38 26.85
C ALA A 304 4.36 17.85 27.58
N ASP A 305 3.98 16.60 27.35
CA ASP A 305 2.80 16.02 28.02
C ASP A 305 3.02 15.81 29.52
N ASN A 306 4.24 15.49 29.92
CA ASN A 306 4.65 15.40 31.32
C ASN A 306 6.10 15.87 31.49
N TYR A 307 6.46 16.30 32.70
CA TYR A 307 7.84 16.49 33.13
C TYR A 307 8.17 15.68 34.38
N ILE A 308 9.44 15.25 34.48
CA ILE A 308 10.11 15.09 35.78
C ILE A 308 10.96 16.35 35.99
N ILE A 309 10.77 17.02 37.12
CA ILE A 309 11.58 18.18 37.51
C ILE A 309 12.32 17.85 38.80
N VAL A 310 13.63 18.10 38.83
CA VAL A 310 14.48 17.85 40.00
C VAL A 310 15.16 19.14 40.42
N GLN A 311 15.02 19.49 41.70
CA GLN A 311 15.78 20.56 42.34
C GLN A 311 17.02 19.98 43.01
N ALA A 312 18.16 20.62 42.78
CA ALA A 312 19.44 20.25 43.36
C ALA A 312 20.16 21.49 43.89
N SER A 313 21.10 21.29 44.80
CA SER A 313 21.93 22.35 45.35
C SER A 313 23.39 21.89 45.42
N ALA A 314 24.33 22.84 45.32
CA ALA A 314 25.74 22.60 45.49
C ALA A 314 26.45 23.87 46.00
N VAL A 315 27.70 23.73 46.44
CA VAL A 315 28.58 24.86 46.70
C VAL A 315 29.59 24.94 45.57
N VAL A 316 29.58 26.04 44.82
CA VAL A 316 30.54 26.32 43.75
C VAL A 316 31.59 27.27 44.30
N SER A 317 32.87 26.99 44.05
CA SER A 317 33.98 27.81 44.55
C SER A 317 35.05 28.01 43.49
N ASP A 318 35.74 29.15 43.53
CA ASP A 318 36.99 29.38 42.81
C ASP A 318 38.14 29.58 43.81
N ASN A 319 39.22 30.27 43.41
CA ASN A 319 40.37 30.55 44.28
C ASN A 319 40.17 31.74 45.25
N GLU A 320 39.06 32.49 45.15
CA GLU A 320 38.79 33.74 45.89
C GLU A 320 37.45 33.72 46.63
N SER A 321 36.46 32.97 46.16
CA SER A 321 35.05 33.03 46.59
C SER A 321 34.37 31.66 46.54
N SER A 322 33.22 31.55 47.22
CA SER A 322 32.42 30.33 47.33
C SER A 322 30.95 30.71 47.52
N GLU A 323 30.07 30.18 46.68
CA GLU A 323 28.66 30.53 46.60
C GLU A 323 27.75 29.29 46.68
N PRO A 324 26.65 29.32 47.44
CA PRO A 324 25.62 28.30 47.37
C PRO A 324 24.80 28.48 46.08
N VAL A 325 24.84 27.49 45.19
CA VAL A 325 24.11 27.50 43.92
C VAL A 325 22.98 26.49 43.97
N SER A 326 21.78 26.92 43.59
CA SER A 326 20.60 26.08 43.38
C SER A 326 20.40 25.81 41.89
N TYR A 327 19.90 24.64 41.56
CA TYR A 327 19.69 24.14 40.21
C TYR A 327 18.27 23.57 40.06
N VAL A 328 17.68 23.73 38.88
CA VAL A 328 16.42 23.07 38.50
C VAL A 328 16.63 22.37 37.16
N PHE A 329 16.58 21.05 37.16
CA PHE A 329 16.67 20.19 35.98
C PHE A 329 15.28 19.78 35.49
N ARG A 330 15.03 19.85 34.19
CA ARG A 330 13.78 19.41 33.54
C ARG A 330 14.03 18.24 32.60
N TYR A 331 13.23 17.19 32.74
CA TYR A 331 13.18 16.02 31.87
C TYR A 331 11.81 15.96 31.21
N ALA A 332 11.76 16.24 29.92
CA ALA A 332 10.52 16.21 29.15
C ALA A 332 10.01 14.78 28.92
N ASN A 333 8.71 14.65 28.73
CA ASN A 333 8.01 13.42 28.35
C ASN A 333 8.29 12.25 29.30
N ALA A 334 7.63 12.24 30.46
CA ALA A 334 7.56 11.05 31.31
C ALA A 334 6.51 10.05 30.77
N TYR A 335 6.92 8.82 30.46
CA TYR A 335 6.06 7.82 29.80
C TYR A 335 6.29 6.40 30.36
N ILE A 336 5.37 5.51 30.03
CA ILE A 336 5.44 4.07 30.25
C ILE A 336 5.77 3.42 28.89
N THR A 337 6.79 2.56 28.87
CA THR A 337 7.24 1.80 27.68
C THR A 337 6.21 0.75 27.26
N VAL A 338 6.41 0.12 26.10
CA VAL A 338 5.61 -1.03 25.64
C VAL A 338 5.69 -2.21 26.61
N ASP A 339 6.81 -2.37 27.30
CA ASP A 339 7.04 -3.44 28.29
C ASP A 339 6.45 -3.12 29.68
N GLY A 340 5.95 -1.89 29.89
CA GLY A 340 5.31 -1.46 31.14
C GLY A 340 6.23 -0.69 32.11
N ASP A 341 7.48 -0.42 31.72
CA ASP A 341 8.45 0.30 32.55
C ASP A 341 8.33 1.83 32.40
N PHE A 342 8.55 2.56 33.48
CA PHE A 342 8.61 4.03 33.44
C PHE A 342 9.93 4.52 32.84
N ASN A 343 9.88 5.58 32.02
CA ASN A 343 11.07 6.27 31.52
C ASN A 343 10.75 7.76 31.22
N VAL A 344 11.79 8.53 30.87
CA VAL A 344 11.71 9.94 30.48
C VAL A 344 12.34 10.17 29.10
N GLY A 345 12.14 11.36 28.52
CA GLY A 345 12.93 11.82 27.38
C GLY A 345 14.40 11.99 27.76
N HIS A 346 15.30 11.70 26.81
CA HIS A 346 16.76 11.79 26.94
C HIS A 346 17.35 12.76 25.90
N ASP A 347 16.88 14.00 25.94
CA ASP A 347 17.41 15.14 25.18
C ASP A 347 18.75 15.66 25.77
N ASN A 348 19.28 16.77 25.25
CA ASN A 348 20.66 17.20 25.57
C ASN A 348 20.80 17.72 27.01
N GLN A 349 21.40 16.90 27.87
CA GLN A 349 21.50 17.12 29.31
C GLN A 349 22.04 18.50 29.72
N ASN A 350 23.08 19.00 29.04
CA ASN A 350 23.68 20.31 29.34
C ASN A 350 22.74 21.50 29.10
N LYS A 351 21.57 21.29 28.48
CA LYS A 351 20.54 22.31 28.23
C LYS A 351 19.29 22.14 29.10
N ARG A 352 19.26 21.13 29.98
CA ARG A 352 18.10 20.77 30.80
C ARG A 352 17.97 21.57 32.09
N PHE A 353 19.02 22.26 32.51
CA PHE A 353 19.05 22.95 33.78
C PHE A 353 19.19 24.46 33.64
N ILE A 354 18.70 25.11 34.69
CA ILE A 354 18.92 26.52 35.01
C ILE A 354 19.43 26.57 36.45
N CYS A 355 20.23 27.59 36.77
CA CYS A 355 20.82 27.74 38.09
C CYS A 355 20.74 29.19 38.59
N GLY A 356 20.84 29.36 39.90
CA GLY A 356 20.74 30.66 40.57
C GLY A 356 21.01 30.54 42.07
N THR A 357 21.22 31.67 42.75
CA THR A 357 21.46 31.69 44.21
C THR A 357 20.18 31.66 45.06
N ASP A 358 19.02 32.02 44.51
CA ASP A 358 17.72 31.97 45.21
C ASP A 358 16.85 30.78 44.73
N ARG A 359 16.84 29.71 45.52
CA ARG A 359 16.03 28.51 45.28
C ARG A 359 14.52 28.78 45.20
N GLY A 360 14.02 29.81 45.88
CA GLY A 360 12.61 30.18 45.86
C GLY A 360 12.21 30.82 44.54
N VAL A 361 13.04 31.73 44.02
CA VAL A 361 12.83 32.33 42.69
C VAL A 361 12.86 31.25 41.60
N LEU A 362 13.86 30.35 41.61
CA LEU A 362 13.93 29.27 40.63
C LEU A 362 12.72 28.32 40.72
N TYR A 363 12.19 28.07 41.93
CA TYR A 363 10.96 27.28 42.09
C TYR A 363 9.76 27.97 41.44
N GLU A 364 9.51 29.24 41.74
CA GLU A 364 8.35 29.97 41.21
C GLU A 364 8.44 30.16 39.69
N GLU A 365 9.63 30.50 39.15
CA GLU A 365 9.81 30.71 37.72
C GLU A 365 9.74 29.41 36.88
N TYR A 366 10.23 28.28 37.41
CA TYR A 366 10.38 27.04 36.62
C TYR A 366 9.49 25.88 37.04
N ILE A 367 8.77 25.97 38.17
CA ILE A 367 7.82 24.96 38.66
C ILE A 367 6.47 25.61 38.96
N GLY A 368 6.45 26.68 39.77
CA GLY A 368 5.24 27.42 40.12
C GLY A 368 4.50 27.97 38.89
N ALA A 369 5.21 28.62 37.96
CA ALA A 369 4.66 29.16 36.72
C ALA A 369 4.01 28.12 35.79
N LEU A 370 4.20 26.81 36.03
CA LEU A 370 3.55 25.74 35.28
C LEU A 370 2.22 25.29 35.89
N SER A 371 1.82 25.75 37.09
CA SER A 371 0.65 25.25 37.82
C SER A 371 -0.69 25.43 37.09
N ASP A 372 -0.80 26.43 36.21
CA ASP A 372 -2.02 26.68 35.43
C ASP A 372 -2.22 25.65 34.31
N ASN A 373 -1.15 24.97 33.89
CA ASN A 373 -1.15 24.00 32.79
C ASN A 373 -0.81 22.57 33.21
N TYR A 374 -0.26 22.36 34.41
CA TYR A 374 0.19 21.06 34.91
C TYR A 374 -0.27 20.82 36.36
N SER A 375 -0.70 19.58 36.70
CA SER A 375 -0.75 19.15 38.09
C SER A 375 0.66 18.86 38.60
N ILE A 376 0.98 19.28 39.83
CA ILE A 376 2.32 19.15 40.42
C ILE A 376 2.26 18.18 41.60
N ASP A 377 2.86 17.00 41.44
CA ASP A 377 2.96 15.97 42.48
C ASP A 377 4.41 15.86 42.95
N ARG A 378 4.65 15.89 44.27
CA ARG A 378 6.00 15.70 44.82
C ARG A 378 6.36 14.22 44.84
N ILE A 379 7.57 13.90 44.37
CA ILE A 379 8.14 12.54 44.43
C ILE A 379 8.88 12.39 45.77
N ASP A 380 8.51 11.37 46.54
CA ASP A 380 9.14 11.08 47.83
C ASP A 380 10.49 10.36 47.66
N ASN A 381 11.56 11.00 48.13
CA ASN A 381 12.90 10.42 48.24
C ASN A 381 12.96 9.42 49.42
N ASN A 382 12.39 8.23 49.23
CA ASN A 382 12.45 7.07 50.14
C ASN A 382 13.49 6.05 49.68
#